data_AF-A0A7X9FS44-F1
#
_entry.id   AF-A0A7X9FS44-F1
#
_cell.length_a   1.000
_cell.length_b   1.000
_cell.length_c   1.000
_cell.angle_alpha   90.00
_cell.angle_beta   90.00
_cell.angle_gamma   90.00
#
_symmetry.space_group_name_H-M   'P 1'
#
loop_
_entity.id
_entity.type
_entity.pdbx_description
1 polymer ?
#
loop_
_entity_poly.entity_id
_entity_poly.type
_entity_poly.pdbx_seq_one_letter_code
_entity_poly.pdbx_strand_id
1 'polypeptide(L)'
;EISHLLSKTVTVTTITRLKENPEISQWVEEGLLIHQHEKSQKCEFCDQALPIERMEALNGYFNKEDNQLKSELDTLLQRLQVVKQSIQKTAAIDKANLFSELQEEYEVYNRQFESAKQQLVDRISQVYKETENKKLHTTERQELIGELPLESFISAINDLNKVIERHNEKSRNFTRAKQNAQESLKFHYLSEMYDEVQAINADLQDIDKTISILKEGNPDDPDSIGINGLRQRIEVNKNKISQSGLACDEINRQLETFLGRRELIFENCDEGYMIKRNGKLANNLSEGEKTAVAFVYFTIHLKDRDFIQQNDIVVIDDPISSLDSNSLFQAFSFLKNSVEECAQVFIFTHNFDFLQLIINWLKSGHEKKSKYYMIKNYAKNDRRAATLDVLDKLLLSYNSEYQYLFKILYTYQPDGTIETVYHLPNIARKVLENFLMIMVPDNRKLYKKLDLIEFDKNKKTAIYKFTNDQSHITGKGFDPSLASECSNVISYLFEMMQSVFPQHFNTLVETVKDHT
;
A
#
# COMPACT_ATOMS: atom_id res chain seq x y z
N GLU A 1 17.24 -60.07 -64.83
CA GLU A 1 16.05 -60.92 -65.03
C GLU A 1 15.49 -60.80 -66.45
N ILE A 2 15.05 -59.61 -66.88
CA ILE A 2 14.48 -59.36 -68.22
C ILE A 2 15.40 -59.87 -69.34
N SER A 3 16.65 -59.40 -69.39
CA SER A 3 17.62 -59.81 -70.41
C SER A 3 17.88 -61.32 -70.43
N HIS A 4 17.82 -61.97 -69.26
CA HIS A 4 17.98 -63.42 -69.15
C HIS A 4 16.81 -64.16 -69.80
N LEU A 5 15.56 -63.77 -69.50
CA LEU A 5 14.37 -64.39 -70.11
C LEU A 5 14.26 -64.13 -71.62
N LEU A 6 14.62 -62.94 -72.10
CA LEU A 6 14.66 -62.64 -73.53
C LEU A 6 15.67 -63.51 -74.30
N SER A 7 16.79 -63.84 -73.64
CA SER A 7 17.87 -64.63 -74.24
C SER A 7 17.62 -66.14 -74.26
N LYS A 8 16.72 -66.67 -73.41
CA LYS A 8 16.38 -68.11 -73.36
C LYS A 8 15.70 -68.53 -74.67
N THR A 9 16.13 -69.65 -75.24
CA THR A 9 15.51 -70.26 -76.43
C THR A 9 15.09 -71.68 -76.14
N VAL A 10 13.91 -72.07 -76.59
CA VAL A 10 13.42 -73.45 -76.46
C VAL A 10 13.60 -74.19 -77.78
N THR A 11 14.12 -75.42 -77.72
CA THR A 11 14.21 -76.33 -78.88
C THR A 11 12.92 -77.12 -79.02
N VAL A 12 12.20 -76.91 -80.12
CA VAL A 12 10.92 -77.57 -80.43
C VAL A 12 10.94 -78.20 -81.81
N THR A 13 10.27 -79.34 -81.96
CA THR A 13 10.16 -80.08 -83.22
C THR A 13 9.40 -79.23 -84.24
N THR A 14 10.09 -78.60 -85.19
CA THR A 14 9.54 -77.48 -85.96
C THR A 14 8.38 -77.89 -86.89
N ILE A 15 7.22 -77.24 -86.74
CA ILE A 15 6.10 -77.30 -87.70
C ILE A 15 6.03 -75.95 -88.43
N THR A 16 6.51 -75.90 -89.69
CA THR A 16 6.67 -74.66 -90.48
C THR A 16 5.42 -73.78 -90.52
N ARG A 17 4.24 -74.40 -90.70
CA ARG A 17 2.95 -73.67 -90.75
C ARG A 17 2.62 -72.94 -89.44
N LEU A 18 2.96 -73.52 -88.28
CA LEU A 18 2.68 -72.88 -86.99
C LEU A 18 3.70 -71.78 -86.71
N LYS A 19 4.96 -71.96 -87.13
CA LYS A 19 6.00 -70.93 -87.04
C LYS A 19 5.67 -69.68 -87.86
N GLU A 20 5.15 -69.86 -89.06
CA GLU A 20 4.84 -68.74 -89.98
C GLU A 20 3.50 -68.05 -89.67
N ASN A 21 2.64 -68.65 -88.82
CA ASN A 21 1.29 -68.14 -88.54
C ASN A 21 1.02 -68.13 -87.03
N PRO A 22 1.40 -67.05 -86.31
CA PRO A 22 1.29 -66.97 -84.85
C PRO A 22 -0.14 -67.17 -84.31
N GLU A 23 -1.16 -66.60 -84.96
CA GLU A 23 -2.57 -66.76 -84.57
C GLU A 23 -3.03 -68.22 -84.66
N ILE A 24 -2.59 -68.92 -85.71
CA ILE A 24 -2.88 -70.35 -85.88
C ILE A 24 -2.11 -71.17 -84.83
N SER A 25 -0.87 -70.81 -84.51
CA SER A 25 -0.10 -71.49 -83.47
C SER A 25 -0.77 -71.40 -82.12
N GLN A 26 -1.28 -70.22 -81.75
CA GLN A 26 -1.99 -70.02 -80.49
C GLN A 26 -3.27 -70.86 -80.45
N TRP A 27 -4.09 -70.81 -81.51
CA TRP A 27 -5.31 -71.62 -81.59
C TRP A 27 -5.03 -73.13 -81.51
N VAL A 28 -3.96 -73.61 -82.16
CA VAL A 28 -3.57 -75.02 -82.11
C VAL A 28 -3.03 -75.42 -80.74
N GLU A 29 -2.32 -74.53 -80.03
CA GLU A 29 -1.85 -74.75 -78.66
C GLU A 29 -3.02 -74.87 -77.67
N GLU A 30 -3.94 -73.91 -77.72
CA GLU A 30 -5.16 -73.91 -76.91
C GLU A 30 -6.02 -75.15 -77.21
N GLY A 31 -6.18 -75.47 -78.50
CA GLY A 31 -6.84 -76.69 -78.94
C GLY A 31 -6.15 -77.94 -78.40
N LEU A 32 -4.82 -78.06 -78.50
CA LEU A 32 -4.07 -79.22 -78.01
C LEU A 32 -4.30 -79.44 -76.51
N LEU A 33 -4.27 -78.38 -75.71
CA LEU A 33 -4.52 -78.46 -74.25
C LEU A 33 -5.92 -78.99 -73.94
N ILE A 34 -6.94 -78.54 -74.68
CA ILE A 34 -8.32 -79.03 -74.53
C ILE A 34 -8.40 -80.55 -74.82
N HIS A 35 -7.82 -81.00 -75.93
CA HIS A 35 -7.85 -82.43 -76.29
C HIS A 35 -7.05 -83.30 -75.29
N GLN A 36 -5.97 -82.77 -74.70
CA GLN A 36 -5.24 -83.46 -73.64
C GLN A 36 -6.05 -83.55 -72.33
N HIS A 37 -6.75 -82.47 -71.96
CA HIS A 37 -7.57 -82.41 -70.74
C HIS A 37 -8.76 -83.38 -70.80
N GLU A 38 -9.51 -83.35 -71.90
CA GLU A 38 -10.70 -84.19 -72.12
C GLU A 38 -10.34 -85.65 -72.52
N LYS A 39 -9.06 -85.93 -72.76
CA LYS A 39 -8.55 -87.24 -73.24
C LYS A 39 -9.22 -87.71 -74.54
N SER A 40 -9.56 -86.77 -75.41
CA SER A 40 -10.30 -87.01 -76.64
C SER A 40 -9.48 -87.88 -77.61
N GLN A 41 -10.09 -88.94 -78.13
CA GLN A 41 -9.51 -89.78 -79.21
C GLN A 41 -9.87 -89.24 -80.61
N LYS A 42 -10.80 -88.29 -80.66
CA LYS A 42 -11.26 -87.60 -81.86
C LYS A 42 -11.05 -86.10 -81.72
N CYS A 43 -10.97 -85.41 -82.85
CA CYS A 43 -10.85 -83.96 -82.89
C CYS A 43 -12.20 -83.31 -82.54
N GLU A 44 -12.22 -82.42 -81.55
CA GLU A 44 -13.41 -81.68 -81.10
C GLU A 44 -13.95 -80.71 -82.17
N PHE A 45 -13.19 -80.45 -83.23
CA PHE A 45 -13.62 -79.58 -84.33
C PHE A 45 -14.30 -80.34 -85.47
N CYS A 46 -13.75 -81.47 -85.89
CA CYS A 46 -14.21 -82.21 -87.09
C CYS A 46 -14.68 -83.64 -86.82
N ASP A 47 -14.68 -84.10 -85.57
CA ASP A 47 -15.04 -85.46 -85.10
C ASP A 47 -14.27 -86.61 -85.78
N GLN A 48 -13.15 -86.32 -86.45
CA GLN A 48 -12.25 -87.33 -87.01
C GLN A 48 -11.26 -87.84 -85.97
N ALA A 49 -10.80 -89.10 -86.11
CA ALA A 49 -9.77 -89.66 -85.24
C ALA A 49 -8.48 -88.84 -85.30
N LEU A 50 -7.88 -88.55 -84.15
CA LEU A 50 -6.64 -87.78 -84.08
C LEU A 50 -5.45 -88.64 -84.53
N PRO A 51 -4.73 -88.27 -85.61
CA PRO A 51 -3.57 -89.03 -86.05
C PRO A 51 -2.45 -88.98 -84.99
N ILE A 52 -1.97 -90.15 -84.57
CA ILE A 52 -0.93 -90.28 -83.54
C ILE A 52 0.31 -89.47 -83.90
N GLU A 53 0.80 -89.59 -85.14
CA GLU A 53 1.97 -88.85 -85.63
C GLU A 53 1.78 -87.32 -85.57
N ARG A 54 0.57 -86.83 -85.81
CA ARG A 54 0.26 -85.40 -85.74
C ARG A 54 0.23 -84.92 -84.28
N MET A 55 -0.32 -85.72 -83.38
CA MET A 55 -0.34 -85.41 -81.95
C MET A 55 1.05 -85.45 -81.33
N GLU A 56 1.90 -86.41 -81.72
CA GLU A 56 3.30 -86.46 -81.32
C GLU A 56 4.10 -85.25 -81.85
N ALA A 57 3.89 -84.85 -83.11
CA ALA A 57 4.50 -83.65 -83.66
C ALA A 57 4.07 -82.37 -82.93
N LEU A 58 2.78 -82.26 -82.56
CA LEU A 58 2.25 -81.12 -81.79
C LEU A 58 2.77 -81.12 -80.34
N ASN A 59 2.81 -82.28 -79.67
CA ASN A 59 3.39 -82.42 -78.33
C ASN A 59 4.90 -82.15 -78.30
N GLY A 60 5.61 -82.48 -79.39
CA GLY A 60 7.02 -82.12 -79.58
C GLY A 60 7.24 -80.64 -79.92
N TYR A 61 6.24 -79.98 -80.52
CA TYR A 61 6.26 -78.53 -80.82
C TYR A 61 5.85 -77.67 -79.63
N PHE A 62 5.00 -78.16 -78.71
CA PHE A 62 4.58 -77.47 -77.47
C PHE A 62 5.10 -78.23 -76.24
N ASN A 63 6.42 -78.25 -76.05
CA ASN A 63 7.04 -79.00 -74.96
C ASN A 63 6.90 -78.30 -73.59
N LYS A 64 7.30 -78.98 -72.51
CA LYS A 64 7.23 -78.43 -71.13
C LYS A 64 8.11 -77.17 -70.93
N GLU A 65 9.20 -77.07 -71.69
CA GLU A 65 10.16 -75.96 -71.59
C GLU A 65 9.57 -74.65 -72.17
N ASP A 66 8.79 -74.74 -73.26
CA ASP A 66 8.07 -73.61 -73.86
C ASP A 66 7.01 -73.05 -72.91
N ASN A 67 6.20 -73.94 -72.33
CA ASN A 67 5.18 -73.58 -71.34
C ASN A 67 5.79 -72.92 -70.08
N GLN A 68 6.93 -73.43 -69.61
CA GLN A 68 7.64 -72.83 -68.48
C GLN A 68 8.14 -71.43 -68.81
N LEU A 69 8.74 -71.23 -69.99
CA LEU A 69 9.23 -69.91 -70.42
C LEU A 69 8.06 -68.90 -70.55
N LYS A 70 6.93 -69.32 -71.14
CA LYS A 70 5.73 -68.46 -71.24
C LYS A 70 5.19 -68.04 -69.87
N SER A 71 5.16 -68.95 -68.89
CA SER A 71 4.73 -68.65 -67.52
C SER A 71 5.68 -67.69 -66.78
N GLU A 72 6.99 -67.87 -66.95
CA GLU A 72 8.01 -66.94 -66.42
C GLU A 72 7.86 -65.54 -67.05
N LEU A 73 7.57 -65.46 -68.36
CA LEU A 73 7.32 -64.20 -69.06
C LEU A 73 6.01 -63.52 -68.60
N ASP A 74 4.93 -64.27 -68.37
CA ASP A 74 3.67 -63.73 -67.86
C ASP A 74 3.83 -63.12 -66.46
N THR A 75 4.57 -63.81 -65.60
CA THR A 75 4.91 -63.28 -64.26
C THR A 75 5.71 -61.98 -64.37
N LEU A 76 6.65 -61.90 -65.31
CA LEU A 76 7.41 -60.70 -65.56
C LEU A 76 6.54 -59.55 -66.10
N LEU A 77 5.63 -59.82 -67.04
CA LEU A 77 4.69 -58.84 -67.59
C LEU A 77 3.79 -58.24 -66.50
N GLN A 78 3.25 -59.08 -65.60
CA GLN A 78 2.48 -58.61 -64.45
C GLN A 78 3.30 -57.69 -63.54
N ARG A 79 4.54 -58.07 -63.23
CA ARG A 79 5.45 -57.25 -62.41
C ARG A 79 5.77 -55.91 -63.09
N LEU A 80 6.06 -55.90 -64.39
CA LEU A 80 6.31 -54.68 -65.15
C LEU A 80 5.11 -53.73 -65.13
N GLN A 81 3.89 -54.28 -65.23
CA GLN A 81 2.66 -53.50 -65.14
C GLN A 81 2.47 -52.87 -63.75
N VAL A 82 2.70 -53.63 -62.67
CA VAL A 82 2.64 -53.10 -61.29
C VAL A 82 3.69 -52.01 -61.07
N VAL A 83 4.93 -52.22 -61.52
CA VAL A 83 6.01 -51.22 -61.41
C VAL A 83 5.66 -49.94 -62.18
N LYS A 84 5.17 -50.07 -63.42
CA LYS A 84 4.72 -48.94 -64.23
C LYS A 84 3.64 -48.13 -63.51
N GLN A 85 2.61 -48.80 -62.97
CA GLN A 85 1.52 -48.14 -62.25
C GLN A 85 2.01 -47.42 -60.99
N SER A 86 2.94 -48.02 -60.25
CA SER A 86 3.53 -47.41 -59.06
C SER A 86 4.30 -46.13 -59.41
N ILE A 87 5.11 -46.16 -60.48
CA ILE A 87 5.85 -44.97 -60.95
C ILE A 87 4.90 -43.88 -61.43
N GLN A 88 3.83 -44.25 -62.15
CA GLN A 88 2.83 -43.28 -62.64
C GLN A 88 2.09 -42.56 -61.51
N LYS A 89 1.82 -43.26 -60.40
CA LYS A 89 1.15 -42.70 -59.21
C LYS A 89 2.03 -41.77 -58.38
N THR A 90 3.36 -41.85 -58.51
CA THR A 90 4.27 -40.92 -57.84
C THR A 90 4.04 -39.51 -58.36
N ALA A 91 3.70 -38.58 -57.48
CA ALA A 91 3.43 -37.19 -57.83
C ALA A 91 4.24 -36.26 -56.94
N ALA A 92 4.69 -35.15 -57.52
CA ALA A 92 5.26 -34.04 -56.78
C ALA A 92 4.16 -33.29 -56.01
N ILE A 93 4.55 -32.57 -54.95
CA ILE A 93 3.64 -31.69 -54.21
C ILE A 93 3.46 -30.36 -54.95
N ASP A 94 2.35 -29.66 -54.69
CA ASP A 94 2.13 -28.34 -55.30
C ASP A 94 3.16 -27.33 -54.76
N LYS A 95 3.80 -26.57 -55.66
CA LYS A 95 4.76 -25.51 -55.34
C LYS A 95 4.22 -24.46 -54.39
N ALA A 96 2.90 -24.24 -54.36
CA ALA A 96 2.25 -23.30 -53.46
C ALA A 96 2.47 -23.64 -51.98
N ASN A 97 2.84 -24.88 -51.67
CA ASN A 97 3.18 -25.31 -50.31
C ASN A 97 4.64 -24.98 -49.91
N LEU A 98 5.46 -24.45 -50.82
CA LEU A 98 6.84 -24.05 -50.55
C LEU A 98 6.97 -22.53 -50.34
N PHE A 99 8.04 -22.11 -49.65
CA PHE A 99 8.40 -20.71 -49.52
C PHE A 99 8.64 -20.09 -50.89
N SER A 100 8.19 -18.84 -51.10
CA SER A 100 8.21 -18.15 -52.40
C SER A 100 9.57 -18.19 -53.10
N GLU A 101 10.66 -18.00 -52.36
CA GLU A 101 12.04 -18.04 -52.86
C GLU A 101 12.49 -19.42 -53.38
N LEU A 102 11.82 -20.50 -52.96
CA LEU A 102 12.14 -21.87 -53.40
C LEU A 102 11.23 -22.36 -54.53
N GLN A 103 10.16 -21.63 -54.85
CA GLN A 103 9.15 -22.08 -55.82
C GLN A 103 9.70 -22.15 -57.25
N GLU A 104 10.50 -21.17 -57.67
CA GLU A 104 11.09 -21.16 -59.01
C GLU A 104 12.05 -22.34 -59.21
N GLU A 105 12.93 -22.57 -58.24
CA GLU A 105 13.88 -23.69 -58.26
C GLU A 105 13.15 -25.05 -58.19
N TYR A 106 12.12 -25.17 -57.34
CA TYR A 106 11.29 -26.36 -57.23
C TYR A 106 10.61 -26.71 -58.56
N GLU A 107 10.04 -25.71 -59.26
CA GLU A 107 9.37 -25.91 -60.55
C GLU A 107 10.34 -26.42 -61.62
N VAL A 108 11.60 -25.97 -61.60
CA VAL A 108 12.64 -26.48 -62.51
C VAL A 108 12.88 -27.97 -62.27
N TYR A 109 13.11 -28.38 -61.02
CA TYR A 109 13.34 -29.79 -60.68
C TYR A 109 12.08 -30.64 -60.85
N ASN A 110 10.88 -30.09 -60.62
CA ASN A 110 9.63 -30.80 -60.84
C ASN A 110 9.42 -31.16 -62.32
N ARG A 111 9.73 -30.23 -63.23
CA ARG A 111 9.70 -30.52 -64.67
C ARG A 111 10.71 -31.60 -65.08
N GLN A 112 11.89 -31.60 -64.46
CA GLN A 112 12.88 -32.66 -64.69
C GLN A 112 12.40 -34.02 -64.16
N PHE A 113 11.77 -34.04 -62.98
CA PHE A 113 11.15 -35.23 -62.41
C PHE A 113 10.05 -35.79 -63.30
N GLU A 114 9.08 -34.98 -63.73
CA GLU A 114 8.00 -35.43 -64.61
C GLU A 114 8.53 -35.90 -65.98
N SER A 115 9.57 -35.24 -66.52
CA SER A 115 10.25 -35.70 -67.73
C SER A 115 10.93 -37.06 -67.54
N ALA A 116 11.71 -37.25 -66.47
CA ALA A 116 12.40 -38.50 -66.18
C ALA A 116 11.42 -39.64 -65.87
N LYS A 117 10.34 -39.33 -65.16
CA LYS A 117 9.21 -40.24 -64.90
C LYS A 117 8.58 -40.71 -66.20
N GLN A 118 8.27 -39.79 -67.11
CA GLN A 118 7.67 -40.11 -68.41
C GLN A 118 8.60 -40.99 -69.25
N GLN A 119 9.89 -40.64 -69.33
CA GLN A 119 10.89 -41.45 -70.03
C GLN A 119 11.00 -42.88 -69.48
N LEU A 120 10.99 -43.04 -68.15
CA LEU A 120 11.03 -44.35 -67.52
C LEU A 120 9.74 -45.16 -67.78
N VAL A 121 8.58 -44.53 -67.69
CA VAL A 121 7.27 -45.16 -67.99
C VAL A 121 7.18 -45.60 -69.45
N ASP A 122 7.67 -44.78 -70.38
CA ASP A 122 7.70 -45.09 -71.81
C ASP A 122 8.66 -46.25 -72.09
N ARG A 123 9.86 -46.24 -71.47
CA ARG A 123 10.80 -47.36 -71.60
C ARG A 123 10.24 -48.65 -71.01
N ILE A 124 9.62 -48.62 -69.83
CA ILE A 124 8.94 -49.80 -69.26
C ILE A 124 7.85 -50.32 -70.20
N SER A 125 7.13 -49.43 -70.88
CA SER A 125 6.11 -49.81 -71.86
C SER A 125 6.72 -50.46 -73.12
N GLN A 126 7.89 -50.01 -73.56
CA GLN A 126 8.64 -50.65 -74.65
C GLN A 126 9.16 -52.03 -74.22
N VAL A 127 9.75 -52.13 -73.03
CA VAL A 127 10.22 -53.40 -72.45
C VAL A 127 9.08 -54.39 -72.28
N TYR A 128 7.88 -53.92 -71.89
CA TYR A 128 6.67 -54.74 -71.86
C TYR A 128 6.36 -55.32 -73.25
N LYS A 129 6.37 -54.50 -74.30
CA LYS A 129 6.15 -54.96 -75.69
C LYS A 129 7.25 -55.92 -76.18
N GLU A 130 8.51 -55.66 -75.84
CA GLU A 130 9.63 -56.56 -76.14
C GLU A 130 9.41 -57.93 -75.46
N THR A 131 8.95 -57.93 -74.22
CA THR A 131 8.64 -59.15 -73.43
C THR A 131 7.41 -59.89 -73.98
N GLU A 132 6.37 -59.16 -74.40
CA GLU A 132 5.18 -59.71 -75.05
C GLU A 132 5.53 -60.34 -76.42
N ASN A 133 6.37 -59.67 -77.21
CA ASN A 133 6.88 -60.21 -78.46
C ASN A 133 7.71 -61.48 -78.24
N LYS A 134 8.53 -61.52 -77.18
CA LYS A 134 9.29 -62.72 -76.79
C LYS A 134 8.37 -63.89 -76.48
N LYS A 135 7.23 -63.65 -75.83
CA LYS A 135 6.23 -64.68 -75.52
C LYS A 135 5.68 -65.34 -76.79
N LEU A 136 5.57 -64.60 -77.88
CA LEU A 136 5.14 -65.10 -79.19
C LEU A 136 6.26 -65.81 -79.98
N HIS A 137 7.53 -65.56 -79.64
CA HIS A 137 8.72 -66.05 -80.36
C HIS A 137 9.74 -66.71 -79.41
N THR A 138 9.29 -67.67 -78.61
CA THR A 138 10.10 -68.38 -77.59
C THR A 138 11.30 -69.15 -78.14
N THR A 139 11.27 -69.48 -79.43
CA THR A 139 12.35 -70.20 -80.14
C THR A 139 13.49 -69.29 -80.60
N GLU A 140 13.28 -67.97 -80.59
CA GLU A 140 14.24 -66.98 -81.11
C GLU A 140 14.89 -66.22 -79.97
N ARG A 141 16.22 -66.08 -80.00
CA ARG A 141 16.93 -65.25 -79.02
C ARG A 141 16.60 -63.77 -79.26
N GLN A 142 16.21 -63.06 -78.22
CA GLN A 142 16.01 -61.61 -78.26
C GLN A 142 16.94 -60.91 -77.27
N GLU A 143 17.36 -59.71 -77.60
CA GLU A 143 18.17 -58.86 -76.72
C GLU A 143 17.37 -57.63 -76.31
N LEU A 144 17.56 -57.21 -75.06
CA LEU A 144 16.92 -56.02 -74.54
C LEU A 144 17.50 -54.78 -75.23
N ILE A 145 16.65 -53.95 -75.84
CA ILE A 145 17.12 -52.81 -76.64
C ILE A 145 17.31 -51.57 -75.75
N GLY A 146 18.50 -51.41 -75.17
CA GLY A 146 18.82 -50.24 -74.34
C GLY A 146 18.34 -50.35 -72.89
N GLU A 147 18.90 -49.49 -72.05
CA GLU A 147 18.78 -49.57 -70.59
C GLU A 147 17.51 -48.87 -70.06
N LEU A 148 17.13 -49.21 -68.82
CA LEU A 148 16.10 -48.48 -68.10
C LEU A 148 16.74 -47.21 -67.49
N PRO A 149 16.19 -46.00 -67.72
CA PRO A 149 16.79 -44.74 -67.25
C PRO A 149 16.58 -44.49 -65.74
N LEU A 150 16.86 -45.50 -64.91
CA LEU A 150 16.65 -45.48 -63.45
C LEU A 150 17.48 -44.42 -62.74
N GLU A 151 18.74 -44.24 -63.16
CA GLU A 151 19.64 -43.25 -62.55
C GLU A 151 19.11 -41.83 -62.73
N SER A 152 18.62 -41.50 -63.92
CA SER A 152 18.03 -40.19 -64.21
C SER A 152 16.77 -39.93 -63.37
N PHE A 153 15.93 -40.95 -63.20
CA PHE A 153 14.71 -40.85 -62.39
C PHE A 153 15.03 -40.68 -60.90
N ILE A 154 15.97 -41.47 -60.37
CA ILE A 154 16.43 -41.37 -58.98
C ILE A 154 17.12 -40.02 -58.73
N SER A 155 17.95 -39.54 -59.67
CA SER A 155 18.58 -38.22 -59.56
C SER A 155 17.55 -37.11 -59.51
N ALA A 156 16.54 -37.14 -60.38
CA ALA A 156 15.48 -36.12 -60.40
C ALA A 156 14.66 -36.11 -59.10
N ILE A 157 14.38 -37.28 -58.51
CA ILE A 157 13.75 -37.39 -57.18
C ILE A 157 14.65 -36.76 -56.10
N ASN A 158 15.95 -37.08 -56.11
CA ASN A 158 16.89 -36.58 -55.13
C ASN A 158 17.03 -35.06 -55.21
N ASP A 159 17.09 -34.50 -56.42
CA ASP A 159 17.20 -33.05 -56.61
C ASP A 159 15.93 -32.33 -56.16
N LEU A 160 14.75 -32.88 -56.44
CA LEU A 160 13.48 -32.36 -55.93
C LEU A 160 13.43 -32.41 -54.39
N ASN A 161 13.89 -33.51 -53.80
CA ASN A 161 13.95 -33.68 -52.34
C ASN A 161 14.90 -32.70 -51.66
N LYS A 162 16.03 -32.31 -52.28
CA LYS A 162 16.93 -31.29 -51.73
C LYS A 162 16.22 -29.95 -51.52
N VAL A 163 15.32 -29.56 -52.43
CA VAL A 163 14.54 -28.32 -52.28
C VAL A 163 13.56 -28.44 -51.10
N ILE A 164 12.90 -29.60 -50.97
CA ILE A 164 11.97 -29.90 -49.87
C ILE A 164 12.71 -29.93 -48.52
N GLU A 165 13.91 -30.49 -48.47
CA GLU A 165 14.75 -30.49 -47.27
C GLU A 165 15.11 -29.08 -46.82
N ARG A 166 15.51 -28.19 -47.75
CA ARG A 166 15.76 -26.77 -47.44
C ARG A 166 14.51 -26.06 -46.94
N HIS A 167 13.34 -26.32 -47.53
CA HIS A 167 12.06 -25.81 -47.02
C HIS A 167 11.83 -26.27 -45.57
N ASN A 168 11.97 -27.56 -45.30
CA ASN A 168 11.75 -28.14 -43.98
C ASN A 168 12.74 -27.61 -42.93
N GLU A 169 14.00 -27.42 -43.31
CA GLU A 169 15.01 -26.83 -42.45
C GLU A 169 14.66 -25.38 -42.09
N LYS A 170 14.27 -24.56 -43.06
CA LYS A 170 13.83 -23.19 -42.81
C LYS A 170 12.62 -23.14 -41.88
N SER A 171 11.63 -24.01 -42.09
CA SER A 171 10.45 -24.11 -41.21
C SER A 171 10.82 -24.50 -39.78
N ARG A 172 11.71 -25.50 -39.59
CA ARG A 172 12.19 -25.89 -38.26
C ARG A 172 12.97 -24.78 -37.56
N ASN A 173 13.77 -24.02 -38.32
CA ASN A 173 14.63 -22.97 -37.79
C ASN A 173 13.94 -21.60 -37.68
N PHE A 174 12.70 -21.44 -38.16
CA PHE A 174 12.01 -20.15 -38.20
C PHE A 174 11.89 -19.49 -36.82
N THR A 175 11.46 -20.24 -35.81
CA THR A 175 11.33 -19.72 -34.43
C THR A 175 12.68 -19.24 -33.90
N ARG A 176 13.74 -20.01 -34.13
CA ARG A 176 15.10 -19.67 -33.71
C ARG A 176 15.64 -18.44 -34.46
N ALA A 177 15.43 -18.37 -35.77
CA ALA A 177 15.83 -17.23 -36.59
C ALA A 177 15.10 -15.95 -36.15
N LYS A 178 13.79 -16.04 -35.85
CA LYS A 178 13.00 -14.94 -35.30
C LYS A 178 13.55 -14.47 -33.95
N GLN A 179 13.85 -15.40 -33.03
CA GLN A 179 14.42 -15.07 -31.73
C GLN A 179 15.78 -14.38 -31.86
N ASN A 180 16.68 -14.92 -32.68
CA ASN A 180 18.01 -14.34 -32.93
C ASN A 180 17.91 -12.93 -33.55
N ALA A 181 16.99 -12.71 -34.48
CA ALA A 181 16.76 -11.39 -35.08
C ALA A 181 16.21 -10.39 -34.05
N GLN A 182 15.28 -10.83 -33.19
CA GLN A 182 14.76 -10.02 -32.09
C GLN A 182 15.86 -9.66 -31.07
N GLU A 183 16.72 -10.61 -30.70
CA GLU A 183 17.85 -10.35 -29.82
C GLU A 183 18.85 -9.38 -30.46
N SER A 184 19.19 -9.58 -31.73
CA SER A 184 20.10 -8.69 -32.45
C SER A 184 19.57 -7.26 -32.49
N LEU A 185 18.26 -7.08 -32.72
CA LEU A 185 17.62 -5.77 -32.70
C LEU A 185 17.66 -5.14 -31.30
N LYS A 186 17.41 -5.92 -30.23
CA LYS A 186 17.54 -5.44 -28.85
C LYS A 186 18.97 -5.00 -28.55
N PHE A 187 19.97 -5.81 -28.91
CA PHE A 187 21.38 -5.49 -28.72
C PHE A 187 21.81 -4.24 -29.49
N HIS A 188 21.29 -4.04 -30.70
CA HIS A 188 21.54 -2.83 -31.48
C HIS A 188 21.05 -1.58 -30.73
N TYR A 189 19.78 -1.54 -30.31
CA TYR A 189 19.25 -0.39 -29.56
C TYR A 189 19.96 -0.19 -28.21
N LEU A 190 20.32 -1.26 -27.51
CA LEU A 190 21.11 -1.16 -26.27
C LEU A 190 22.52 -0.62 -26.53
N SER A 191 23.13 -0.96 -27.67
CA SER A 191 24.44 -0.46 -28.06
C SER A 191 24.41 1.01 -28.44
N GLU A 192 23.34 1.50 -29.07
CA GLU A 192 23.18 2.93 -29.41
C GLU A 192 23.14 3.81 -28.15
N MET A 193 22.56 3.31 -27.07
CA MET A 193 22.44 4.04 -25.80
C MET A 193 23.56 3.71 -24.80
N TYR A 194 24.50 2.83 -25.16
CA TYR A 194 25.49 2.30 -24.20
C TYR A 194 26.35 3.41 -23.59
N ASP A 195 26.90 4.29 -24.43
CA ASP A 195 27.78 5.36 -23.98
C ASP A 195 27.04 6.39 -23.11
N GLU A 196 25.80 6.73 -23.46
CA GLU A 196 24.95 7.62 -22.66
C GLU A 196 24.64 7.02 -21.29
N VAL A 197 24.29 5.73 -21.24
CA VAL A 197 24.02 5.02 -19.99
C VAL A 197 25.29 4.88 -19.14
N GLN A 198 26.45 4.64 -19.75
CA GLN A 198 27.73 4.61 -19.05
C GLN A 198 28.07 5.98 -18.45
N ALA A 199 27.88 7.06 -19.21
CA ALA A 199 28.10 8.42 -18.72
C ALA A 199 27.20 8.74 -17.51
N ILE A 200 25.89 8.45 -17.62
CA ILE A 200 24.94 8.66 -16.52
C ILE A 200 25.31 7.80 -15.29
N ASN A 201 25.74 6.56 -15.49
CA ASN A 201 26.17 5.71 -14.38
C ASN A 201 27.43 6.22 -13.69
N ALA A 202 28.39 6.78 -14.45
CA ALA A 202 29.57 7.42 -13.89
C ALA A 202 29.18 8.66 -13.07
N ASP A 203 28.29 9.50 -13.59
CA ASP A 203 27.77 10.67 -12.88
C ASP A 203 27.04 10.27 -11.58
N LEU A 204 26.21 9.23 -11.62
CA LEU A 204 25.53 8.68 -10.44
C LEU A 204 26.54 8.21 -9.38
N GLN A 205 27.59 7.50 -9.78
CA GLN A 205 28.62 7.05 -8.85
C GLN A 205 29.36 8.22 -8.19
N ASP A 206 29.65 9.29 -8.92
CA ASP A 206 30.33 10.46 -8.36
C ASP A 206 29.42 11.29 -7.45
N ILE A 207 28.13 11.39 -7.78
CA ILE A 207 27.12 11.97 -6.89
C ILE A 207 26.98 11.14 -5.61
N ASP A 208 26.90 9.81 -5.71
CA ASP A 208 26.79 8.92 -4.55
C ASP A 208 28.02 9.01 -3.64
N LYS A 209 29.23 9.09 -4.21
CA LYS A 209 30.45 9.36 -3.43
C LYS A 209 30.33 10.71 -2.70
N THR A 210 29.87 11.75 -3.39
CA THR A 210 29.69 13.08 -2.79
C THR A 210 28.68 13.05 -1.64
N ILE A 211 27.55 12.36 -1.82
CA ILE A 211 26.53 12.18 -0.77
C ILE A 211 27.12 11.45 0.43
N SER A 212 27.87 10.38 0.22
CA SER A 212 28.53 9.62 1.29
C SER A 212 29.53 10.48 2.06
N ILE A 213 30.37 11.26 1.36
CA ILE A 213 31.32 12.20 1.99
C ILE A 213 30.58 13.23 2.83
N LEU A 214 29.48 13.82 2.32
CA LEU A 214 28.70 14.80 3.07
C LEU A 214 28.00 14.18 4.30
N LYS A 215 27.60 12.90 4.23
CA LYS A 215 26.88 12.22 5.32
C LYS A 215 27.81 11.70 6.41
N GLU A 216 28.86 10.99 6.02
CA GLU A 216 29.74 10.24 6.91
C GLU A 216 31.08 10.95 7.15
N GLY A 217 31.51 11.82 6.25
CA GLY A 217 32.84 12.41 6.23
C GLY A 217 33.71 11.80 5.13
N ASN A 218 34.75 12.52 4.73
CA ASN A 218 35.71 12.02 3.76
C ASN A 218 36.60 10.94 4.41
N PRO A 219 36.59 9.67 3.95
CA PRO A 219 37.41 8.61 4.54
C PRO A 219 38.91 8.87 4.45
N ASP A 220 39.36 9.69 3.48
CA ASP A 220 40.78 10.03 3.29
C ASP A 220 41.23 11.25 4.11
N ASP A 221 40.30 11.94 4.78
CA ASP A 221 40.58 13.09 5.64
C ASP A 221 40.04 12.83 7.06
N PRO A 222 40.90 12.49 8.03
CA PRO A 222 40.48 12.17 9.41
C PRO A 222 39.73 13.31 10.11
N ASP A 223 39.91 14.56 9.66
CA ASP A 223 39.26 15.74 10.24
C ASP A 223 37.92 16.06 9.55
N SER A 224 37.60 15.36 8.45
CA SER A 224 36.34 15.50 7.72
C SER A 224 35.22 14.77 8.45
N ILE A 225 34.29 15.55 9.01
CA ILE A 225 33.15 15.03 9.75
C ILE A 225 31.90 15.31 8.94
N GLY A 226 31.21 14.24 8.53
CA GLY A 226 29.93 14.34 7.84
C GLY A 226 28.80 14.79 8.76
N ILE A 227 27.61 15.01 8.19
CA ILE A 227 26.45 15.49 8.92
C ILE A 227 26.06 14.59 10.10
N ASN A 228 26.28 13.28 10.00
CA ASN A 228 25.98 12.32 11.05
C ASN A 228 26.92 12.51 12.25
N GLY A 229 28.23 12.62 11.98
CA GLY A 229 29.23 12.89 13.02
C GLY A 229 29.06 14.28 13.66
N LEU A 230 28.65 15.29 12.87
CA LEU A 230 28.32 16.62 13.41
C LEU A 230 27.11 16.57 14.34
N ARG A 231 26.05 15.85 13.97
CA ARG A 231 24.87 15.64 14.84
C ARG A 231 25.25 14.93 16.14
N GLN A 232 26.06 13.89 16.06
CA GLN A 232 26.54 13.19 17.25
C GLN A 232 27.40 14.10 18.14
N ARG A 233 28.31 14.92 17.56
CA ARG A 233 29.06 15.93 18.34
C ARG A 233 28.14 16.96 18.98
N ILE A 234 27.09 17.41 18.29
CA ILE A 234 26.10 18.32 18.84
C ILE A 234 25.39 17.67 20.03
N GLU A 235 24.94 16.43 19.90
CA GLU A 235 24.26 15.70 20.97
C GLU A 235 25.18 15.46 22.17
N VAL A 236 26.42 15.01 21.94
CA VAL A 236 27.42 14.83 23.00
C VAL A 236 27.73 16.16 23.68
N ASN A 237 27.87 17.25 22.92
CA ASN A 237 28.11 18.57 23.48
C ASN A 237 26.88 19.10 24.23
N LYS A 238 25.66 18.88 23.73
CA LYS A 238 24.41 19.19 24.45
C LYS A 238 24.37 18.42 25.76
N ASN A 239 24.65 17.12 25.77
CA ASN A 239 24.71 16.30 26.99
C ASN A 239 25.80 16.79 27.96
N LYS A 240 26.99 17.16 27.47
CA LYS A 240 28.05 17.76 28.30
C LYS A 240 27.66 19.13 28.88
N ILE A 241 26.91 19.94 28.14
CA ILE A 241 26.38 21.22 28.61
C ILE A 241 25.28 20.98 29.66
N SER A 242 24.37 20.02 29.41
CA SER A 242 23.34 19.60 30.35
C SER A 242 23.91 18.95 31.62
N GLN A 243 25.08 18.30 31.52
CA GLN A 243 25.84 17.75 32.66
C GLN A 243 26.75 18.79 33.33
N SER A 244 26.93 19.98 32.74
CA SER A 244 27.70 21.04 33.39
C SER A 244 26.92 21.59 34.58
N GLY A 245 27.58 21.81 35.72
CA GLY A 245 26.96 22.24 36.99
C GLY A 245 26.06 23.48 36.90
N LEU A 246 26.16 24.27 35.83
CA LEU A 246 25.33 25.44 35.55
C LEU A 246 23.83 25.10 35.44
N ALA A 247 23.45 23.95 34.88
CA ALA A 247 22.04 23.54 34.79
C ALA A 247 21.50 23.09 36.16
N CYS A 248 22.33 22.38 36.94
CA CYS A 248 21.98 21.91 38.28
C CYS A 248 21.79 23.09 39.27
N ASP A 249 22.71 24.05 39.23
CA ASP A 249 22.65 25.26 40.05
C ASP A 249 21.40 26.11 39.71
N GLU A 250 21.05 26.19 38.42
CA GLU A 250 19.85 26.90 37.97
C GLU A 250 18.57 26.18 38.39
N ILE A 251 18.50 24.85 38.28
CA ILE A 251 17.39 24.03 38.82
C ILE A 251 17.22 24.31 40.31
N ASN A 252 18.32 24.26 41.08
CA ASN A 252 18.28 24.49 42.52
C ASN A 252 17.80 25.90 42.88
N ARG A 253 18.27 26.93 42.16
CA ARG A 253 17.87 28.32 42.36
C ARG A 253 16.37 28.52 42.07
N GLN A 254 15.89 27.94 40.97
CA GLN A 254 14.48 28.04 40.60
C GLN A 254 13.58 27.24 41.55
N LEU A 255 14.02 26.07 41.99
CA LEU A 255 13.29 25.25 42.97
C LEU A 255 13.20 25.92 44.34
N GLU A 256 14.28 26.55 44.80
CA GLU A 256 14.28 27.36 46.02
C GLU A 256 13.30 28.53 45.91
N THR A 257 13.26 29.19 44.75
CA THR A 257 12.33 30.29 44.47
C THR A 257 10.88 29.81 44.47
N PHE A 258 10.59 28.67 43.83
CA PHE A 258 9.23 28.14 43.72
C PHE A 258 8.68 27.61 45.04
N LEU A 259 9.48 26.83 45.79
CA LEU A 259 9.08 26.24 47.06
C LEU A 259 9.21 27.22 48.24
N GLY A 260 9.94 28.32 48.07
CA GLY A 260 10.27 29.27 49.14
C GLY A 260 11.20 28.69 50.22
N ARG A 261 11.83 27.54 49.97
CA ARG A 261 12.70 26.80 50.88
C ARG A 261 13.76 26.00 50.12
N ARG A 262 14.90 25.75 50.75
CA ARG A 262 16.10 25.12 50.14
C ARG A 262 16.42 23.72 50.68
N GLU A 263 15.43 23.03 51.25
CA GLU A 263 15.67 21.70 51.82
C GLU A 263 15.89 20.62 50.74
N LEU A 264 15.33 20.82 49.54
CA LEU A 264 15.41 19.91 48.40
C LEU A 264 16.43 20.43 47.38
N ILE A 265 17.44 19.64 47.06
CA ILE A 265 18.57 20.05 46.21
C ILE A 265 18.87 18.91 45.21
N PHE A 266 19.06 19.28 43.96
CA PHE A 266 19.61 18.45 42.90
C PHE A 266 21.14 18.50 42.98
N GLU A 267 21.78 17.34 42.88
CA GLU A 267 23.23 17.21 42.69
C GLU A 267 23.51 16.37 41.45
N ASN A 268 24.58 16.70 40.73
CA ASN A 268 25.00 15.90 39.58
C ASN A 268 25.54 14.54 40.03
N CYS A 269 25.16 13.48 39.31
CA CYS A 269 25.75 12.15 39.40
C CYS A 269 26.16 11.67 37.99
N ASP A 270 26.95 10.59 37.92
CA ASP A 270 27.53 10.10 36.65
C ASP A 270 26.46 9.79 35.56
N GLU A 271 25.22 9.50 35.96
CA GLU A 271 24.10 9.18 35.06
C GLU A 271 22.98 10.24 35.02
N GLY A 272 23.16 11.42 35.65
CA GLY A 272 22.15 12.48 35.65
C GLY A 272 22.10 13.27 36.95
N TYR A 273 20.93 13.29 37.60
CA TYR A 273 20.72 14.03 38.84
C TYR A 273 20.28 13.12 39.99
N MET A 274 20.82 13.38 41.18
CA MET A 274 20.30 12.84 42.44
C MET A 274 19.61 13.95 43.23
N ILE A 275 18.49 13.64 43.89
CA ILE A 275 17.77 14.59 44.72
C ILE A 275 18.09 14.29 46.19
N LYS A 276 18.51 15.32 46.94
CA LYS A 276 18.74 15.24 48.38
C LYS A 276 17.79 16.15 49.13
N ARG A 277 17.31 15.66 50.28
CA ARG A 277 16.60 16.46 51.30
C ARG A 277 17.51 16.62 52.51
N ASN A 278 17.88 17.85 52.85
CA ASN A 278 18.77 18.17 53.98
C ASN A 278 20.07 17.34 53.95
N GLY A 279 20.67 17.21 52.77
CA GLY A 279 21.93 16.47 52.55
C GLY A 279 21.81 14.94 52.53
N LYS A 280 20.61 14.37 52.71
CA LYS A 280 20.35 12.92 52.60
C LYS A 280 19.59 12.61 51.31
N LEU A 281 19.79 11.42 50.74
CA LEU A 281 19.05 10.99 49.55
C LEU A 281 17.53 11.04 49.79
N ALA A 282 16.81 11.75 48.93
CA ALA A 282 15.37 11.92 49.01
C ALA A 282 14.66 10.78 48.26
N ASN A 283 14.37 9.68 48.97
CA ASN A 283 13.71 8.52 48.36
C ASN A 283 12.21 8.73 48.09
N ASN A 284 11.58 9.71 48.77
CA ASN A 284 10.14 9.98 48.66
C ASN A 284 9.89 11.50 48.61
N LEU A 285 9.39 11.95 47.46
CA LEU A 285 8.88 13.30 47.26
C LEU A 285 7.36 13.32 47.55
N SER A 286 6.90 14.36 48.23
CA SER A 286 5.48 14.69 48.31
C SER A 286 4.93 15.07 46.94
N GLU A 287 3.61 15.00 46.75
CA GLU A 287 2.99 15.39 45.48
C GLU A 287 3.29 16.86 45.12
N GLY A 288 3.26 17.77 46.10
CA GLY A 288 3.64 19.16 45.89
C GLY A 288 5.10 19.34 45.44
N GLU A 289 6.04 18.57 46.01
CA GLU A 289 7.45 18.59 45.57
C GLU A 289 7.63 18.02 44.16
N LYS A 290 6.87 16.96 43.80
CA LYS A 290 6.90 16.41 42.44
C LYS A 290 6.40 17.45 41.42
N THR A 291 5.28 18.10 41.73
CA THR A 291 4.72 19.18 40.90
C THR A 291 5.71 20.33 40.76
N ALA A 292 6.36 20.76 41.85
CA ALA A 292 7.37 21.80 41.84
C ALA A 292 8.56 21.45 40.94
N VAL A 293 9.10 20.23 41.06
CA VAL A 293 10.20 19.74 40.23
C VAL A 293 9.80 19.73 38.76
N ALA A 294 8.63 19.17 38.43
CA ALA A 294 8.14 19.12 37.06
C ALA A 294 7.96 20.52 36.46
N PHE A 295 7.43 21.46 37.24
CA PHE A 295 7.20 22.82 36.80
C PHE A 295 8.50 23.60 36.61
N VAL A 296 9.45 23.50 37.53
CA VAL A 296 10.79 24.11 37.38
C VAL A 296 11.49 23.56 36.14
N TYR A 297 11.46 22.24 35.96
CA TYR A 297 12.05 21.61 34.78
C TYR A 297 11.42 22.13 33.49
N PHE A 298 10.08 22.21 33.45
CA PHE A 298 9.35 22.80 32.33
C PHE A 298 9.79 24.23 32.03
N THR A 299 9.92 25.10 33.04
CA THR A 299 10.33 26.50 32.84
C THR A 299 11.77 26.67 32.37
N ILE A 300 12.67 25.74 32.69
CA ILE A 300 14.02 25.73 32.14
C ILE A 300 14.00 25.42 30.64
N HIS A 301 13.12 24.51 30.20
CA HIS A 301 12.96 24.17 28.79
C HIS A 301 12.33 25.30 27.98
N LEU A 302 11.51 26.16 28.60
CA LEU A 302 11.03 27.40 27.96
C LEU A 302 12.14 28.40 27.60
N LYS A 303 13.37 28.18 28.07
CA LYS A 303 14.55 29.00 27.76
C LYS A 303 15.55 28.27 26.87
N ASP A 304 15.23 27.08 26.38
CA ASP A 304 16.08 26.34 25.45
C ASP A 304 16.07 27.00 24.06
N ARG A 305 17.14 26.83 23.28
CA ARG A 305 17.34 27.50 21.99
C ARG A 305 16.30 27.12 20.94
N ASP A 306 15.67 25.96 21.12
CA ASP A 306 14.68 25.41 20.20
C ASP A 306 13.26 25.95 20.49
N PHE A 307 13.07 26.76 21.55
CA PHE A 307 11.81 27.41 21.92
C PHE A 307 11.96 28.93 21.94
N ILE A 308 11.16 29.64 21.13
CA ILE A 308 11.17 31.10 21.05
C ILE A 308 9.90 31.61 21.73
N GLN A 309 10.03 32.03 22.98
CA GLN A 309 8.89 32.44 23.82
C GLN A 309 7.92 33.39 23.10
N GLN A 310 8.43 34.37 22.36
CA GLN A 310 7.62 35.37 21.65
C GLN A 310 6.82 34.82 20.47
N ASN A 311 7.07 33.59 20.01
CA ASN A 311 6.39 32.96 18.89
C ASN A 311 5.57 31.72 19.30
N ASP A 312 5.81 31.17 20.49
CA ASP A 312 5.30 29.86 20.87
C ASP A 312 4.17 29.92 21.90
N ILE A 313 3.37 28.85 21.92
CA ILE A 313 2.19 28.70 22.79
C ILE A 313 2.55 27.84 24.00
N VAL A 314 2.23 28.32 25.19
CA VAL A 314 2.44 27.62 26.46
C VAL A 314 1.11 27.18 27.04
N VAL A 315 1.03 25.91 27.46
CA VAL A 315 -0.14 25.35 28.13
C VAL A 315 0.30 24.80 29.47
N ILE A 316 -0.31 25.29 30.55
CA ILE A 316 -0.02 24.88 31.92
C ILE A 316 -1.30 24.33 32.53
N ASP A 317 -1.27 23.05 32.90
CA ASP A 317 -2.37 22.37 33.59
C ASP A 317 -2.07 22.23 35.08
N ASP A 318 -2.85 22.93 35.90
CA ASP A 318 -2.86 22.90 37.36
C ASP A 318 -1.48 22.97 38.04
N PRO A 319 -0.76 24.09 37.91
CA PRO A 319 0.65 24.23 38.31
C PRO A 319 0.91 24.16 39.82
N ILE A 320 -0.14 24.11 40.63
CA ILE A 320 -0.07 24.20 42.10
C ILE A 320 -0.82 23.09 42.82
N SER A 321 -1.10 21.98 42.13
CA SER A 321 -1.80 20.85 42.71
C SER A 321 -1.09 20.34 43.98
N SER A 322 -1.84 20.17 45.06
CA SER A 322 -1.34 19.64 46.35
C SER A 322 -0.22 20.45 47.03
N LEU A 323 -0.10 21.74 46.72
CA LEU A 323 0.77 22.67 47.45
C LEU A 323 0.10 23.24 48.70
N ASP A 324 0.92 23.55 49.71
CA ASP A 324 0.46 24.25 50.91
C ASP A 324 0.19 25.73 50.61
N SER A 325 -0.72 26.34 51.38
CA SER A 325 -1.10 27.75 51.21
C SER A 325 0.09 28.72 51.27
N ASN A 326 1.19 28.33 51.92
CA ASN A 326 2.42 29.13 52.02
C ASN A 326 3.17 29.24 50.68
N SER A 327 3.05 28.24 49.80
CA SER A 327 3.77 28.20 48.52
C SER A 327 2.98 28.86 47.37
N LEU A 328 1.69 29.19 47.60
CA LEU A 328 0.79 29.72 46.58
C LEU A 328 1.32 31.01 45.90
N PHE A 329 1.76 31.98 46.71
CA PHE A 329 2.27 33.26 46.20
C PHE A 329 3.59 33.11 45.45
N GLN A 330 4.47 32.22 45.92
CA GLN A 330 5.74 31.95 45.25
C GLN A 330 5.53 31.24 43.92
N ALA A 331 4.65 30.24 43.90
CA ALA A 331 4.27 29.55 42.67
C ALA A 331 3.62 30.50 41.66
N PHE A 332 2.75 31.41 42.10
CA PHE A 332 2.17 32.44 41.25
C PHE A 332 3.23 33.38 40.67
N SER A 333 4.11 33.93 41.53
CA SER A 333 5.20 34.82 41.10
C SER A 333 6.12 34.14 40.09
N PHE A 334 6.49 32.89 40.37
CA PHE A 334 7.34 32.09 39.51
C PHE A 334 6.68 31.79 38.16
N LEU A 335 5.38 31.41 38.17
CA LEU A 335 4.62 31.18 36.94
C LEU A 335 4.56 32.45 36.11
N LYS A 336 4.12 33.57 36.70
CA LYS A 336 4.00 34.87 36.02
C LYS A 336 5.28 35.20 35.26
N ASN A 337 6.41 35.23 35.96
CA ASN A 337 7.68 35.66 35.39
C ASN A 337 8.26 34.66 34.37
N SER A 338 7.82 33.39 34.41
CA SER A 338 8.29 32.37 33.47
C SER A 338 7.57 32.40 32.13
N VAL A 339 6.34 32.96 32.07
CA VAL A 339 5.49 32.92 30.87
C VAL A 339 5.03 34.29 30.36
N GLU A 340 5.42 35.38 31.02
CA GLU A 340 5.01 36.76 30.67
C GLU A 340 5.41 37.16 29.23
N GLU A 341 6.55 36.66 28.75
CA GLU A 341 7.08 36.91 27.41
C GLU A 341 6.54 35.96 26.34
N CYS A 342 5.67 35.01 26.71
CA CYS A 342 5.13 34.03 25.78
C CYS A 342 4.05 34.63 24.86
N ALA A 343 4.00 34.19 23.60
CA ALA A 343 3.02 34.67 22.62
C ALA A 343 1.57 34.42 23.07
N GLN A 344 1.31 33.23 23.61
CA GLN A 344 0.00 32.84 24.14
C GLN A 344 0.17 31.85 25.29
N VAL A 345 -0.58 32.05 26.38
CA VAL A 345 -0.55 31.19 27.56
C VAL A 345 -1.96 30.71 27.90
N PHE A 346 -2.11 29.40 28.05
CA PHE A 346 -3.31 28.76 28.63
C PHE A 346 -2.98 28.27 30.03
N ILE A 347 -3.76 28.68 31.02
CA ILE A 347 -3.61 28.25 32.41
C ILE A 347 -4.91 27.59 32.85
N PHE A 348 -4.82 26.33 33.27
CA PHE A 348 -5.91 25.60 33.90
C PHE A 348 -5.63 25.48 35.39
N THR A 349 -6.65 25.66 36.22
CA THR A 349 -6.55 25.42 37.66
C THR A 349 -7.91 25.10 38.25
N HIS A 350 -7.90 24.27 39.29
CA HIS A 350 -9.07 24.04 40.14
C HIS A 350 -9.03 24.84 41.45
N ASN A 351 -7.93 25.57 41.71
CA ASN A 351 -7.73 26.34 42.94
C ASN A 351 -8.25 27.78 42.76
N PHE A 352 -9.23 28.15 43.57
CA PHE A 352 -9.88 29.46 43.47
C PHE A 352 -8.98 30.63 43.88
N ASP A 353 -8.19 30.48 44.94
CA ASP A 353 -7.30 31.54 45.42
C ASP A 353 -6.21 31.84 44.37
N PHE A 354 -5.70 30.80 43.70
CA PHE A 354 -4.77 30.95 42.58
C PHE A 354 -5.41 31.62 41.36
N LEU A 355 -6.63 31.22 41.02
CA LEU A 355 -7.40 31.85 39.95
C LEU A 355 -7.56 33.34 40.21
N GLN A 356 -7.84 33.76 41.46
CA GLN A 356 -7.93 35.18 41.81
C GLN A 356 -6.61 35.92 41.61
N LEU A 357 -5.46 35.32 41.98
CA LEU A 357 -4.15 35.90 41.70
C LEU A 357 -3.91 36.09 40.19
N ILE A 358 -4.25 35.08 39.38
CA ILE A 358 -4.14 35.16 37.91
C ILE A 358 -5.06 36.25 37.35
N ILE A 359 -6.34 36.27 37.75
CA ILE A 359 -7.30 37.28 37.28
C ILE A 359 -6.79 38.69 37.60
N ASN A 360 -6.29 38.92 38.82
CA ASN A 360 -5.76 40.21 39.23
C ASN A 360 -4.55 40.66 38.40
N TRP A 361 -3.63 39.74 38.10
CA TRP A 361 -2.51 40.01 37.21
C TRP A 361 -2.97 40.35 35.79
N LEU A 362 -3.86 39.53 35.23
CA LEU A 362 -4.37 39.75 33.88
C LEU A 362 -5.15 41.06 33.77
N LYS A 363 -5.94 41.45 34.78
CA LYS A 363 -6.62 42.75 34.82
C LYS A 363 -5.64 43.93 34.88
N SER A 364 -4.50 43.78 35.55
CA SER A 364 -3.54 44.87 35.77
C SER A 364 -2.66 45.21 34.56
N GLY A 365 -2.61 44.37 33.53
CA GLY A 365 -1.74 44.60 32.35
C GLY A 365 -2.19 43.98 31.03
N HIS A 366 -3.16 43.04 31.05
CA HIS A 366 -3.52 42.22 29.89
C HIS A 366 -5.05 42.14 29.65
N GLU A 367 -5.85 42.97 30.31
CA GLU A 367 -7.32 42.83 30.40
C GLU A 367 -8.00 42.64 29.02
N LYS A 368 -7.62 43.46 28.03
CA LYS A 368 -8.21 43.40 26.67
C LYS A 368 -7.82 42.16 25.87
N LYS A 369 -6.78 41.43 26.30
CA LYS A 369 -6.23 40.24 25.63
C LYS A 369 -6.58 38.93 26.36
N SER A 370 -7.19 39.00 27.53
CA SER A 370 -7.52 37.83 28.35
C SER A 370 -8.95 37.34 28.13
N LYS A 371 -9.13 36.02 28.19
CA LYS A 371 -10.44 35.35 28.16
C LYS A 371 -10.52 34.35 29.31
N TYR A 372 -11.65 34.35 30.01
CA TYR A 372 -11.86 33.54 31.19
C TYR A 372 -12.99 32.54 30.95
N TYR A 373 -12.74 31.29 31.28
CA TYR A 373 -13.68 30.19 31.09
C TYR A 373 -13.77 29.35 32.36
N MET A 374 -14.86 28.61 32.51
CA MET A 374 -15.05 27.63 33.58
C MET A 374 -15.70 26.36 33.05
N ILE A 375 -15.34 25.25 33.66
CA ILE A 375 -15.95 23.95 33.37
C ILE A 375 -17.14 23.78 34.31
N LYS A 376 -18.35 23.71 33.76
CA LYS A 376 -19.58 23.41 34.51
C LYS A 376 -19.88 21.93 34.42
N ASN A 377 -19.87 21.25 35.57
CA ASN A 377 -20.25 19.85 35.68
C ASN A 377 -21.76 19.74 35.89
N TYR A 378 -22.43 18.82 35.20
CA TYR A 378 -23.85 18.52 35.37
C TYR A 378 -24.12 17.03 35.13
N ALA A 379 -25.29 16.54 35.56
CA ALA A 379 -25.73 15.18 35.29
C ALA A 379 -26.62 15.16 34.04
N LYS A 380 -26.33 14.27 33.10
CA LYS A 380 -27.18 13.99 31.92
C LYS A 380 -27.38 12.49 31.82
N ASN A 381 -28.63 12.03 31.97
CA ASN A 381 -28.99 10.60 31.98
C ASN A 381 -28.15 9.78 32.99
N ASP A 382 -28.07 10.24 34.24
CA ASP A 382 -27.26 9.64 35.32
C ASP A 382 -25.75 9.50 35.02
N ARG A 383 -25.24 10.22 34.02
CA ARG A 383 -23.81 10.31 33.71
C ARG A 383 -23.29 11.71 33.97
N ARG A 384 -22.08 11.79 34.51
CA ARG A 384 -21.36 13.06 34.65
C ARG A 384 -21.03 13.60 33.27
N ALA A 385 -21.48 14.81 32.99
CA ALA A 385 -21.18 15.58 31.80
C ALA A 385 -20.56 16.92 32.21
N ALA A 386 -19.86 17.56 31.28
CA ALA A 386 -19.29 18.88 31.49
C ALA A 386 -19.44 19.75 30.25
N THR A 387 -19.60 21.06 30.45
CA THR A 387 -19.55 22.07 29.40
C THR A 387 -18.51 23.12 29.75
N LEU A 388 -17.82 23.63 28.73
CA LEU A 388 -16.98 24.81 28.86
C LEU A 388 -17.84 26.04 28.62
N ASP A 389 -17.94 26.91 29.61
CA ASP A 389 -18.67 28.17 29.54
C ASP A 389 -17.74 29.34 29.85
N VAL A 390 -18.18 30.55 29.51
CA VAL A 390 -17.53 31.78 30.00
C VAL A 390 -17.57 31.79 31.53
N LEU A 391 -16.47 32.24 32.16
CA LEU A 391 -16.40 32.37 33.62
C LEU A 391 -17.55 33.24 34.13
N ASP A 392 -18.16 32.82 35.25
CA ASP A 392 -19.28 33.54 35.84
C ASP A 392 -18.90 35.01 36.10
N LYS A 393 -19.76 35.94 35.67
CA LYS A 393 -19.54 37.38 35.80
C LYS A 393 -19.33 37.80 37.25
N LEU A 394 -19.95 37.12 38.21
CA LEU A 394 -19.78 37.43 39.64
C LEU A 394 -18.34 37.25 40.10
N LEU A 395 -17.63 36.25 39.58
CA LEU A 395 -16.22 35.96 39.90
C LEU A 395 -15.26 37.00 39.34
N LEU A 396 -15.70 37.75 38.32
CA LEU A 396 -14.93 38.83 37.71
C LEU A 396 -15.34 40.21 38.25
N SER A 397 -16.60 40.39 38.62
CA SER A 397 -17.15 41.72 38.92
C SER A 397 -16.89 42.13 40.37
N TYR A 398 -16.94 41.21 41.34
CA TYR A 398 -16.83 41.60 42.75
C TYR A 398 -15.57 41.01 43.39
N ASN A 399 -14.84 41.84 44.14
CA ASN A 399 -13.64 41.41 44.87
C ASN A 399 -13.97 40.72 46.20
N SER A 400 -15.21 40.84 46.67
CA SER A 400 -15.69 40.15 47.88
C SER A 400 -17.19 39.85 47.82
N GLU A 401 -17.60 38.80 48.54
CA GLU A 401 -19.02 38.50 48.76
C GLU A 401 -19.76 39.72 49.35
N TYR A 402 -19.11 40.45 50.26
CA TYR A 402 -19.69 41.63 50.91
C TYR A 402 -20.16 42.71 49.92
N GLN A 403 -19.34 43.04 48.91
CA GLN A 403 -19.71 44.01 47.87
C GLN A 403 -20.93 43.55 47.07
N TYR A 404 -20.97 42.27 46.70
CA TYR A 404 -22.08 41.69 45.96
C TYR A 404 -23.39 41.69 46.78
N LEU A 405 -23.33 41.27 48.05
CA LEU A 405 -24.49 41.27 48.93
C LEU A 405 -25.01 42.69 49.21
N PHE A 406 -24.11 43.66 49.36
CA PHE A 406 -24.49 45.06 49.46
C PHE A 406 -25.22 45.53 48.20
N LYS A 407 -24.73 45.20 47.00
CA LYS A 407 -25.43 45.51 45.73
C LYS A 407 -26.84 44.95 45.73
N ILE A 408 -27.04 43.68 46.12
CA ILE A 408 -28.37 43.05 46.11
C ILE A 408 -29.34 43.88 46.98
N LEU A 409 -28.93 44.25 48.18
CA LEU A 409 -29.76 45.07 49.07
C LEU A 409 -29.97 46.49 48.54
N TYR A 410 -28.94 47.10 47.93
CA TYR A 410 -28.98 48.50 47.48
C TYR A 410 -29.80 48.69 46.21
N THR A 411 -29.78 47.71 45.31
CA THR A 411 -30.55 47.72 44.06
C THR A 411 -31.95 47.13 44.20
N TYR A 412 -32.27 46.58 45.37
CA TYR A 412 -33.59 46.04 45.66
C TYR A 412 -34.66 47.13 45.52
N GLN A 413 -35.69 46.82 44.71
CA GLN A 413 -36.87 47.66 44.54
C GLN A 413 -38.08 46.89 45.07
N PRO A 414 -38.82 47.42 46.06
CA PRO A 414 -39.98 46.75 46.59
C PRO A 414 -41.08 46.62 45.53
N ASP A 415 -41.43 45.38 45.17
CA ASP A 415 -42.56 45.08 44.29
C ASP A 415 -43.80 44.60 45.06
N GLY A 416 -43.69 44.54 46.40
CA GLY A 416 -44.74 44.12 47.31
C GLY A 416 -44.94 42.60 47.39
N THR A 417 -44.14 41.79 46.69
CA THR A 417 -44.24 40.33 46.73
C THR A 417 -43.39 39.73 47.84
N ILE A 418 -43.88 38.64 48.43
CA ILE A 418 -43.16 37.94 49.52
C ILE A 418 -41.93 37.19 48.96
N GLU A 419 -42.04 36.70 47.73
CA GLU A 419 -40.98 35.94 47.05
C GLU A 419 -39.69 36.75 46.91
N THR A 420 -39.78 38.02 46.53
CA THR A 420 -38.61 38.87 46.33
C THR A 420 -37.94 39.30 47.64
N VAL A 421 -38.65 39.30 48.77
CA VAL A 421 -38.10 39.72 50.08
C VAL A 421 -37.60 38.57 50.94
N TYR A 422 -38.05 37.34 50.70
CA TYR A 422 -37.85 36.23 51.65
C TYR A 422 -36.37 35.93 51.95
N HIS A 423 -35.49 36.13 50.97
CA HIS A 423 -34.07 35.87 51.09
C HIS A 423 -33.27 37.09 51.62
N LEU A 424 -33.86 38.28 51.64
CA LEU A 424 -33.20 39.52 52.02
C LEU A 424 -32.77 39.59 53.50
N PRO A 425 -33.50 39.03 54.49
CA PRO A 425 -33.00 38.99 55.87
C PRO A 425 -31.64 38.30 56.01
N ASN A 426 -31.43 37.20 55.26
CA ASN A 426 -30.15 36.47 55.25
C ASN A 426 -29.03 37.31 54.66
N ILE A 427 -29.32 38.03 53.58
CA ILE A 427 -28.36 38.92 52.93
C ILE A 427 -28.05 40.11 53.85
N ALA A 428 -29.07 40.76 54.41
CA ALA A 428 -28.94 41.86 55.35
C ALA A 428 -28.12 41.47 56.58
N ARG A 429 -28.30 40.25 57.11
CA ARG A 429 -27.48 39.71 58.18
C ARG A 429 -26.00 39.62 57.79
N LYS A 430 -25.69 39.03 56.63
CA LYS A 430 -24.30 38.91 56.16
C LYS A 430 -23.66 40.29 55.92
N VAL A 431 -24.40 41.25 55.37
CA VAL A 431 -23.92 42.63 55.18
C VAL A 431 -23.66 43.30 56.52
N LEU A 432 -24.58 43.16 57.48
CA LEU A 432 -24.42 43.67 58.84
C LEU A 432 -23.22 43.05 59.55
N GLU A 433 -23.06 41.73 59.50
CA GLU A 433 -21.95 41.01 60.13
C GLU A 433 -20.60 41.43 59.53
N ASN A 434 -20.50 41.57 58.21
CA ASN A 434 -19.29 42.06 57.54
C ASN A 434 -18.99 43.52 57.93
N PHE A 435 -20.00 44.40 57.92
CA PHE A 435 -19.83 45.79 58.34
C PHE A 435 -19.34 45.89 59.80
N LEU A 436 -19.95 45.12 60.70
CA LEU A 436 -19.54 45.09 62.11
C LEU A 436 -18.20 44.40 62.33
N MET A 437 -17.76 43.50 61.45
CA MET A 437 -16.40 42.94 61.51
C MET A 437 -15.35 44.02 61.20
N ILE A 438 -15.67 44.97 60.32
CA ILE A 438 -14.81 46.12 60.01
C ILE A 438 -14.83 47.12 61.17
N MET A 439 -16.01 47.46 61.69
CA MET A 439 -16.16 48.47 62.76
C MET A 439 -15.72 47.96 64.14
N VAL A 440 -15.92 46.68 64.42
CA VAL A 440 -15.62 46.02 65.71
C VAL A 440 -14.94 44.66 65.44
N PRO A 441 -13.63 44.67 65.13
CA PRO A 441 -12.86 43.47 64.76
C PRO A 441 -12.49 42.62 65.99
N ASP A 442 -13.49 42.14 66.72
CA ASP A 442 -13.31 41.23 67.85
C ASP A 442 -14.26 40.01 67.81
N ASN A 443 -14.17 39.14 68.82
CA ASN A 443 -14.91 37.88 68.89
C ASN A 443 -16.27 38.00 69.61
N ARG A 444 -16.81 39.22 69.83
CA ARG A 444 -18.12 39.39 70.48
C ARG A 444 -19.25 38.91 69.57
N LYS A 445 -20.37 38.49 70.19
CA LYS A 445 -21.61 38.18 69.47
C LYS A 445 -22.18 39.42 68.79
N LEU A 446 -22.93 39.22 67.69
CA LEU A 446 -23.53 40.26 66.85
C LEU A 446 -24.19 41.41 67.65
N TYR A 447 -25.10 41.08 68.57
CA TYR A 447 -25.79 42.05 69.42
C TYR A 447 -24.81 42.93 70.23
N LYS A 448 -23.78 42.33 70.81
CA LYS A 448 -22.77 43.06 71.60
C LYS A 448 -21.87 43.95 70.75
N LYS A 449 -21.66 43.60 69.47
CA LYS A 449 -20.97 44.49 68.52
C LYS A 449 -21.84 45.69 68.18
N LEU A 450 -23.13 45.45 67.94
CA LEU A 450 -24.11 46.50 67.62
C LEU A 450 -24.34 47.47 68.79
N ASP A 451 -24.23 47.03 70.04
CA ASP A 451 -24.30 47.89 71.23
C ASP A 451 -23.22 48.99 71.22
N LEU A 452 -22.04 48.70 70.68
CA LEU A 452 -20.90 49.62 70.61
C LEU A 452 -21.02 50.65 69.48
N ILE A 453 -21.92 50.42 68.52
CA ILE A 453 -22.15 51.34 67.40
C ILE A 453 -23.00 52.51 67.88
N GLU A 454 -22.51 53.74 67.69
CA GLU A 454 -23.27 54.96 68.00
C GLU A 454 -24.30 55.23 66.90
N PHE A 455 -25.55 54.82 67.15
CA PHE A 455 -26.71 55.00 66.26
C PHE A 455 -28.01 54.88 67.07
N ASP A 456 -29.15 55.27 66.49
CA ASP A 456 -30.46 55.24 67.16
C ASP A 456 -30.78 53.85 67.72
N LYS A 457 -31.08 53.79 69.03
CA LYS A 457 -31.28 52.52 69.75
C LYS A 457 -32.43 51.70 69.19
N ASN A 458 -33.54 52.35 68.82
CA ASN A 458 -34.73 51.66 68.31
C ASN A 458 -34.44 51.06 66.93
N LYS A 459 -33.78 51.81 66.06
CA LYS A 459 -33.35 51.32 64.74
C LYS A 459 -32.34 50.18 64.86
N LYS A 460 -31.36 50.26 65.77
CA LYS A 460 -30.43 49.15 66.04
C LYS A 460 -31.16 47.89 66.50
N THR A 461 -32.11 48.01 67.42
CA THR A 461 -32.92 46.86 67.86
C THR A 461 -33.74 46.27 66.71
N ALA A 462 -34.35 47.11 65.86
CA ALA A 462 -35.09 46.65 64.68
C ALA A 462 -34.19 45.91 63.68
N ILE A 463 -33.03 46.47 63.34
CA ILE A 463 -32.02 45.84 62.48
C ILE A 463 -31.61 44.47 63.05
N TYR A 464 -31.26 44.40 64.32
CA TYR A 464 -30.86 43.15 64.95
C TYR A 464 -31.99 42.12 64.94
N LYS A 465 -33.21 42.51 65.33
CA LYS A 465 -34.35 41.60 65.38
C LYS A 465 -34.71 41.03 64.02
N PHE A 466 -34.77 41.88 63.01
CA PHE A 466 -35.02 41.45 61.63
C PHE A 466 -33.92 40.50 61.13
N THR A 467 -32.66 40.93 61.18
CA THR A 467 -31.53 40.14 60.66
C THR A 467 -31.24 38.89 61.46
N ASN A 468 -31.65 38.83 62.74
CA ASN A 468 -31.44 37.65 63.57
C ASN A 468 -32.62 36.68 63.51
N ASP A 469 -33.85 37.17 63.63
CA ASP A 469 -35.01 36.29 63.80
C ASP A 469 -35.54 35.82 62.42
N GLN A 470 -35.48 36.68 61.38
CA GLN A 470 -35.95 36.34 60.03
C GLN A 470 -34.87 35.67 59.15
N SER A 471 -33.61 35.61 59.60
CA SER A 471 -32.54 34.85 58.91
C SER A 471 -32.50 33.37 59.29
N HIS A 472 -33.26 32.97 60.31
CA HIS A 472 -33.28 31.61 60.84
C HIS A 472 -34.64 30.96 60.60
N ILE A 473 -34.74 29.65 60.81
CA ILE A 473 -36.03 28.94 60.71
C ILE A 473 -37.03 29.54 61.71
N THR A 474 -38.11 30.14 61.19
CA THR A 474 -39.15 30.78 62.01
C THR A 474 -40.28 29.83 62.41
N GLY A 475 -40.45 28.72 61.67
CA GLY A 475 -41.54 27.76 61.87
C GLY A 475 -42.94 28.32 61.54
N LYS A 476 -43.01 29.52 60.94
CA LYS A 476 -44.24 30.22 60.58
C LYS A 476 -44.44 30.24 59.06
N GLY A 477 -45.69 30.39 58.62
CA GLY A 477 -46.01 30.60 57.20
C GLY A 477 -45.61 32.00 56.71
N PHE A 478 -45.88 32.28 55.43
CA PHE A 478 -45.55 33.56 54.81
C PHE A 478 -46.35 34.72 55.42
N ASP A 479 -45.66 35.78 55.85
CA ASP A 479 -46.25 36.99 56.43
C ASP A 479 -46.14 38.15 55.42
N PRO A 480 -47.27 38.69 54.90
CA PRO A 480 -47.27 39.81 53.96
C PRO A 480 -46.66 41.10 54.52
N SER A 481 -46.66 41.28 55.86
CA SER A 481 -46.06 42.47 56.49
C SER A 481 -44.53 42.51 56.37
N LEU A 482 -43.90 41.37 56.09
CA LEU A 482 -42.46 41.23 55.91
C LEU A 482 -41.93 42.12 54.77
N ALA A 483 -42.71 42.37 53.71
CA ALA A 483 -42.25 43.17 52.59
C ALA A 483 -42.05 44.65 52.97
N SER A 484 -43.00 45.23 53.72
CA SER A 484 -42.90 46.60 54.21
C SER A 484 -41.86 46.71 55.33
N GLU A 485 -41.80 45.73 56.23
CA GLU A 485 -40.82 45.71 57.32
C GLU A 485 -39.39 45.59 56.79
N CYS A 486 -39.16 44.72 55.80
CA CYS A 486 -37.87 44.52 55.16
C CYS A 486 -37.32 45.82 54.55
N SER A 487 -38.17 46.55 53.81
CA SER A 487 -37.78 47.83 53.18
C SER A 487 -37.35 48.87 54.22
N ASN A 488 -38.10 48.98 55.31
CA ASN A 488 -37.78 49.90 56.42
C ASN A 488 -36.47 49.52 57.11
N VAL A 489 -36.27 48.23 57.40
CA VAL A 489 -35.09 47.77 58.14
C VAL A 489 -33.82 47.82 57.28
N ILE A 490 -33.90 47.52 55.99
CA ILE A 490 -32.78 47.72 55.05
C ILE A 490 -32.41 49.21 55.00
N SER A 491 -33.41 50.11 54.96
CA SER A 491 -33.16 51.55 55.00
C SER A 491 -32.44 51.96 56.29
N TYR A 492 -32.88 51.45 57.45
CA TYR A 492 -32.19 51.70 58.73
C TYR A 492 -30.76 51.15 58.75
N LEU A 493 -30.51 49.98 58.14
CA LEU A 493 -29.18 49.40 58.02
C LEU A 493 -28.26 50.32 57.19
N PHE A 494 -28.74 50.83 56.06
CA PHE A 494 -27.97 51.77 55.24
C PHE A 494 -27.76 53.12 55.92
N GLU A 495 -28.77 53.68 56.57
CA GLU A 495 -28.62 54.89 57.38
C GLU A 495 -27.56 54.70 58.48
N MET A 496 -27.55 53.54 59.14
CA MET A 496 -26.54 53.21 60.14
C MET A 496 -25.15 53.14 59.51
N MET A 497 -25.00 52.40 58.41
CA MET A 497 -23.71 52.28 57.71
C MET A 497 -23.19 53.64 57.25
N GLN A 498 -24.06 54.47 56.68
CA GLN A 498 -23.73 55.81 56.21
C GLN A 498 -23.40 56.77 57.37
N SER A 499 -24.13 56.71 58.49
CA SER A 499 -23.87 57.55 59.67
C SER A 499 -22.57 57.18 60.35
N VAL A 500 -22.27 55.88 60.44
CA VAL A 500 -21.16 55.34 61.24
C VAL A 500 -19.86 55.32 60.46
N PHE A 501 -19.91 55.02 59.15
CA PHE A 501 -18.74 55.05 58.27
C PHE A 501 -19.09 55.58 56.87
N PRO A 502 -19.32 56.91 56.73
CA PRO A 502 -19.80 57.51 55.49
C PRO A 502 -18.91 57.24 54.27
N GLN A 503 -17.58 57.30 54.45
CA GLN A 503 -16.61 57.09 53.37
C GLN A 503 -16.73 55.68 52.79
N HIS A 504 -16.74 54.65 53.65
CA HIS A 504 -16.90 53.25 53.25
C HIS A 504 -18.24 53.00 52.55
N PHE A 505 -19.34 53.54 53.09
CA PHE A 505 -20.66 53.42 52.47
C PHE A 505 -20.69 54.06 51.08
N ASN A 506 -20.12 55.26 50.91
CA ASN A 506 -20.07 55.93 49.61
C ASN A 506 -19.24 55.13 48.59
N THR A 507 -18.10 54.56 48.98
CA THR A 507 -17.31 53.67 48.10
C THR A 507 -18.15 52.46 47.67
N LEU A 508 -18.90 51.84 48.58
CA LEU A 508 -19.79 50.72 48.21
C LEU A 508 -20.86 51.14 47.20
N VAL A 509 -21.48 52.31 47.38
CA VAL A 509 -22.47 52.86 46.43
C VAL A 509 -21.85 53.13 45.05
N GLU A 510 -20.63 53.66 45.00
CA GLU A 510 -19.90 53.88 43.73
C GLU A 510 -19.64 52.55 43.01
N THR A 511 -19.16 51.52 43.74
CA THR A 511 -18.91 50.21 43.13
C THR A 511 -20.17 49.54 42.58
N VAL A 512 -21.34 49.83 43.14
CA VAL A 512 -22.62 49.34 42.59
C VAL A 512 -22.90 49.98 41.23
N LYS A 513 -22.66 51.29 41.08
CA LYS A 513 -22.91 52.05 39.85
C LYS A 513 -22.00 51.63 38.70
N ASP A 514 -20.77 51.25 38.98
CA ASP A 514 -19.82 50.76 37.98
C ASP A 514 -20.24 49.37 37.41
N HIS A 515 -21.16 48.67 38.06
CA HIS A 515 -21.53 47.27 37.78
C HIS A 515 -23.01 47.08 37.44
N THR A 516 -23.71 48.19 37.13
CA THR A 516 -25.07 48.28 36.59
C THR A 516 -25.00 48.95 35.23
#